data_AF-A0AAU4A7D1-F1
#
_entry.id   AF-A0AAU4A7D1-F1
#
_cell.length_a   1.000
_cell.length_b   1.000
_cell.length_c   1.000
_cell.angle_alpha   90.00
_cell.angle_beta   90.00
_cell.angle_gamma   90.00
#
_symmetry.space_group_name_H-M   'P 1'
#
loop_
_entity.id
_entity.type
_entity.pdbx_description
1 polymer ?
#
loop_
_entity_poly.entity_id
_entity_poly.type
_entity_poly.pdbx_seq_one_letter_code
_entity_poly.pdbx_strand_id
1 'polypeptide(L)'
;MPGQRKRKRSRERAHRRLAETPGRWEPLFSTGDHAELKAHVRRLHAEGVVADLNLLRIDMACGRLVAPTAYQVSLFVPDASEPSA
;
A
#
# COMPACT_ATOMS: atom_id res chain seq x y z
N MET A 1 -28.05 -1.35 -1.84
CA MET A 1 -26.92 -1.46 -2.80
C MET A 1 -26.14 -2.77 -2.61
N PRO A 2 -26.50 -3.88 -3.28
CA PRO A 2 -25.92 -5.22 -3.04
C PRO A 2 -24.47 -5.42 -3.56
N GLY A 3 -23.90 -4.51 -4.36
CA GLY A 3 -22.55 -4.64 -4.91
C GLY A 3 -21.40 -4.20 -4.00
N GLN A 4 -21.63 -3.22 -3.11
CA GLN A 4 -20.55 -2.64 -2.29
C GLN A 4 -19.99 -3.63 -1.26
N ARG A 5 -20.83 -4.50 -0.69
CA ARG A 5 -20.41 -5.52 0.30
C ARG A 5 -19.47 -6.58 -0.29
N LYS A 6 -19.68 -7.01 -1.54
CA LYS A 6 -18.78 -7.96 -2.21
C LYS A 6 -17.40 -7.35 -2.44
N ARG A 7 -17.35 -6.10 -2.90
CA ARG A 7 -16.08 -5.38 -3.18
C ARG A 7 -15.25 -5.16 -1.91
N LYS A 8 -15.89 -4.79 -0.79
CA LYS A 8 -15.24 -4.66 0.52
C LYS A 8 -14.62 -5.99 1.00
N ARG A 9 -15.40 -7.08 0.96
CA ARG A 9 -14.92 -8.41 1.38
C ARG A 9 -13.76 -8.93 0.53
N SER A 10 -13.73 -8.61 -0.76
CA SER A 10 -12.63 -9.00 -1.64
C SER A 10 -11.32 -8.32 -1.25
N ARG A 11 -11.36 -7.01 -0.93
CA ARG A 11 -10.18 -6.26 -0.46
C ARG A 11 -9.70 -6.77 0.89
N GLU A 12 -10.63 -7.05 1.81
CA GLU A 12 -10.29 -7.62 3.13
C GLU A 12 -9.60 -8.99 3.01
N ARG A 13 -10.05 -9.85 2.08
CA ARG A 13 -9.43 -11.15 1.81
C ARG A 13 -8.04 -11.01 1.18
N ALA A 14 -7.86 -10.11 0.21
CA ALA A 14 -6.56 -9.86 -0.40
C ALA A 14 -5.55 -9.33 0.64
N HIS A 15 -5.99 -8.38 1.47
CA HIS A 15 -5.17 -7.84 2.55
C HIS A 15 -4.79 -8.91 3.57
N ARG A 16 -5.71 -9.82 3.91
CA ARG A 16 -5.42 -10.95 4.80
C ARG A 16 -4.38 -11.92 4.23
N ARG A 17 -4.47 -12.24 2.93
CA ARG A 17 -3.48 -13.11 2.26
C ARG A 17 -2.08 -12.47 2.24
N LEU A 18 -2.01 -11.17 2.03
CA LEU A 18 -0.77 -10.40 2.10
C LEU A 18 -0.17 -10.39 3.52
N ALA A 19 -1.01 -10.23 4.55
CA ALA A 19 -0.56 -10.31 5.94
C ALA A 19 -0.06 -11.71 6.35
N GLU A 20 -0.55 -12.77 5.70
CA GLU A 20 -0.12 -14.15 5.91
C GLU A 20 1.12 -14.52 5.05
N THR A 21 1.53 -13.66 4.12
CA THR A 21 2.74 -13.86 3.30
C THR A 21 3.95 -13.32 4.04
N PRO A 22 5.02 -14.11 4.24
CA PRO A 22 6.27 -13.60 4.81
C PRO A 22 6.86 -12.54 3.88
N GLY A 23 7.18 -11.38 4.44
CA GLY A 23 7.70 -10.25 3.71
C GLY A 23 7.71 -8.99 4.57
N ARG A 24 8.26 -7.92 4.00
CA ARG A 24 8.40 -6.63 4.67
C ARG A 24 7.79 -5.53 3.84
N TRP A 25 7.34 -4.49 4.53
CA TRP A 25 6.88 -3.25 3.91
C TRP A 25 8.06 -2.30 3.78
N GLU A 26 8.50 -2.02 2.56
CA GLU A 26 9.57 -1.06 2.30
C GLU A 26 9.00 0.32 1.95
N PRO A 27 9.47 1.40 2.61
CA PRO A 27 9.03 2.75 2.30
C PRO A 27 9.56 3.20 0.93
N LEU A 28 8.67 3.66 0.05
CA LEU A 28 9.04 4.17 -1.27
C LEU A 28 8.98 5.70 -1.35
N PHE A 29 8.01 6.32 -0.65
CA PHE A 29 7.75 7.75 -0.76
C PHE A 29 7.13 8.28 0.52
N SER A 30 7.50 9.50 0.92
CA SER A 30 6.89 10.20 2.05
C SER A 30 6.68 11.67 1.69
N THR A 31 5.49 12.20 1.96
CA THR A 31 5.13 13.60 1.67
C THR A 31 4.14 14.14 2.67
N GLY A 32 4.20 15.44 2.99
CA GLY A 32 3.14 16.14 3.72
C GLY A 32 1.94 16.51 2.85
N ASP A 33 2.07 16.41 1.52
CA ASP A 33 1.09 16.89 0.56
C ASP A 33 0.26 15.75 -0.03
N HIS A 34 -1.07 15.85 0.10
CA HIS A 34 -2.00 14.85 -0.41
C HIS A 34 -2.01 14.77 -1.95
N ALA A 35 -1.88 15.91 -2.64
CA ALA A 35 -1.84 15.95 -4.10
C ALA A 35 -0.57 15.26 -4.63
N GLU A 36 0.58 15.45 -3.96
CA GLU A 36 1.82 14.73 -4.29
C GLU A 36 1.67 13.22 -4.08
N LEU A 37 1.09 12.80 -2.95
CA LEU A 37 0.78 11.39 -2.69
C LEU A 37 -0.05 10.80 -3.84
N LYS A 38 -1.12 11.50 -4.24
CA LYS A 38 -2.03 11.03 -5.29
C LYS A 38 -1.34 10.97 -6.65
N ALA A 39 -0.48 11.94 -6.96
CA ALA A 39 0.32 11.93 -8.18
C ALA A 39 1.32 10.76 -8.19
N HIS A 40 1.98 10.49 -7.06
CA HIS A 40 2.93 9.41 -6.91
C HIS A 40 2.28 8.04 -7.11
N VAL A 41 1.14 7.77 -6.45
CA VAL A 41 0.40 6.50 -6.61
C VAL A 41 -0.07 6.31 -8.05
N ARG A 42 -0.55 7.36 -8.71
CA ARG A 42 -0.95 7.30 -10.13
C ARG A 42 0.24 6.98 -11.04
N ARG A 43 1.42 7.54 -10.74
CA ARG A 43 2.65 7.28 -11.47
C ARG A 43 3.09 5.82 -11.33
N LEU A 44 3.12 5.28 -10.11
CA LEU A 44 3.44 3.87 -9.87
C LEU A 44 2.55 2.91 -10.65
N HIS A 45 1.26 3.24 -10.76
CA HIS A 45 0.33 2.45 -11.56
C HIS A 45 0.56 2.62 -13.07
N ALA A 46 0.87 3.83 -13.54
CA ALA A 46 1.13 4.11 -14.96
C ALA A 46 2.44 3.48 -15.45
N GLU A 47 3.46 3.44 -14.61
CA GLU A 47 4.78 2.85 -14.89
C GLU A 47 4.78 1.32 -14.77
N GLY A 48 3.67 0.71 -14.31
CA GLY A 48 3.58 -0.74 -14.11
C GLY A 48 4.46 -1.27 -12.97
N VAL A 49 5.00 -0.38 -12.13
CA VAL A 49 5.83 -0.71 -10.97
C VAL A 49 5.04 -1.55 -9.97
N VAL A 50 3.72 -1.35 -9.91
CA VAL A 50 2.82 -2.12 -9.04
C VAL A 50 1.69 -2.75 -9.86
N ALA A 51 1.75 -4.08 -10.00
CA ALA A 51 0.72 -4.85 -10.69
C ALA A 51 -0.58 -4.99 -9.87
N ASP A 52 -0.49 -5.02 -8.54
CA ASP A 52 -1.63 -5.08 -7.64
C ASP A 52 -1.55 -3.97 -6.58
N LEU A 53 -2.56 -3.10 -6.54
CA LEU A 53 -2.71 -2.03 -5.54
C LEU A 53 -2.78 -2.55 -4.10
N ASN A 54 -3.07 -3.84 -3.88
CA ASN A 54 -3.01 -4.43 -2.54
C ASN A 54 -1.58 -4.58 -2.02
N LEU A 55 -0.56 -4.53 -2.89
CA LEU A 55 0.85 -4.49 -2.52
C LEU A 55 1.30 -3.09 -2.05
N LEU A 56 0.46 -2.06 -2.19
CA LEU A 56 0.75 -0.72 -1.68
C LEU A 56 -0.01 -0.46 -0.38
N ARG A 57 0.72 0.08 0.59
CA ARG A 57 0.17 0.60 1.85
C ARG A 57 0.43 2.09 1.93
N ILE A 58 -0.59 2.84 2.32
CA ILE A 58 -0.47 4.26 2.60
C ILE A 58 -0.69 4.44 4.09
N ASP A 59 0.38 4.77 4.80
CA ASP A 59 0.35 5.11 6.21
C ASP A 59 0.23 6.62 6.37
N MET A 60 -0.53 7.06 7.38
CA MET A 60 -0.59 8.45 7.79
C MET A 60 0.18 8.60 9.09
N ALA A 61 1.23 9.41 9.08
CA ALA A 61 1.92 9.82 10.29
C ALA A 61 1.02 10.83 11.03
N CYS A 62 0.11 10.28 11.85
CA CYS A 62 -0.67 11.07 12.79
C CYS A 62 0.22 11.44 13.97
N GLY A 63 0.99 12.52 13.83
CA GLY A 63 1.52 13.24 14.98
C GLY A 63 0.37 13.86 15.79
N ARG A 64 0.69 14.44 16.95
CA ARG A 64 -0.25 15.21 17.80
C ARG A 64 -0.63 16.57 17.16
N LEU A 65 -0.92 16.58 15.86
CA LEU A 65 -1.31 17.73 15.07
C LEU A 65 -2.71 17.51 14.49
N VAL A 66 -3.41 18.61 14.24
CA VAL A 66 -4.80 18.63 13.71
C VAL A 66 -4.88 18.10 12.27
N ALA A 67 -3.74 18.04 11.57
CA ALA A 67 -3.60 17.46 10.23
C ALA A 67 -2.50 16.37 10.22
N PRO A 68 -2.61 15.35 9.35
CA PRO A 68 -1.54 14.38 9.17
C PRO A 68 -0.24 15.11 8.80
N THR A 69 0.83 14.84 9.55
CA THR A 69 2.12 15.52 9.34
C THR A 69 2.79 15.02 8.07
N ALA A 70 2.55 13.75 7.72
CA ALA A 70 3.03 13.12 6.50
C ALA A 70 2.19 11.90 6.12
N TYR A 71 2.16 11.62 4.83
CA TYR A 71 1.73 10.38 4.20
C TYR A 71 2.97 9.59 3.79
N GLN A 72 2.99 8.29 4.09
CA GLN A 72 4.05 7.39 3.66
C GLN A 72 3.45 6.30 2.78
N VAL A 73 4.00 6.12 1.59
CA VAL A 73 3.71 5.00 0.69
C VAL A 73 4.77 3.94 0.90
N SER A 74 4.31 2.73 1.22
CA SER A 74 5.17 1.55 1.37
C SER A 74 4.71 0.46 0.39
N LEU A 75 5.67 -0.29 -0.17
CA LEU A 75 5.43 -1.44 -1.03
C LEU A 75 5.71 -2.72 -0.25
N PHE A 76 4.84 -3.71 -0.41
CA PHE A 76 5.09 -5.04 0.12
C PHE A 76 6.12 -5.76 -0.75
N VAL A 77 7.26 -6.07 -0.14
CA VAL A 77 8.31 -6.90 -0.73
C VAL A 77 8.19 -8.28 -0.06
N PRO A 78 7.72 -9.31 -0.77
CA PRO A 78 7.73 -10.66 -0.23
C PRO A 78 9.17 -11.04 0.07
N ASP A 79 9.42 -11.66 1.22
CA ASP A 79 10.70 -12.32 1.42
C ASP A 79 10.74 -13.43 0.38
N ALA A 80 11.60 -13.28 -0.61
CA ALA A 80 11.97 -14.41 -1.42
C ALA A 80 12.52 -15.42 -0.42
N SER A 81 11.75 -16.49 -0.17
CA SER A 81 12.38 -17.76 0.17
C SER A 81 13.39 -17.96 -0.95
N GLU A 82 14.65 -17.56 -0.72
CA GLU A 82 15.76 -17.97 -1.56
C GLU A 82 15.59 -19.49 -1.73
N PRO A 83 15.34 -20.01 -2.94
CA PRO A 83 15.81 -21.35 -3.20
C PRO A 83 17.33 -21.20 -3.32
N SER A 84 18.03 -21.10 -2.18
CA SER A 84 19.45 -21.43 -2.15
C SER A 84 19.53 -22.91 -2.48
N ALA A 85 19.83 -23.17 -3.76
CA ALA A 85 20.24 -24.46 -4.28
C ALA A 85 21.65 -24.79 -3.78
#